data_AF-A0A0F9H3G9-F1
#
_entry.id   AF-A0A0F9H3G9-F1
#
_cell.length_a   1.000
_cell.length_b   1.000
_cell.length_c   1.000
_cell.angle_alpha   90.00
_cell.angle_beta   90.00
_cell.angle_gamma   90.00
#
_symmetry.space_group_name_H-M   'P 1'
#
loop_
_entity.id
_entity.type
_entity.pdbx_description
1 polymer ?
#
loop_
_entity_poly.entity_id
_entity_poly.type
_entity_poly.pdbx_seq_one_letter_code
_entity_poly.pdbx_strand_id
1 'polypeptide(L)'
;MKVLRGSLWDPRLNNCVKVVPTNLGWKSNGENVMGRGVAKQATEKYQMLSSWYGWRCKAMADNELTRLYRYRDLVLFPVKPLDRLMPHMSWRQPASLELVEKSTIQLASFMGMDKVALPLVGCGNGRLDSRDVLPILQKHLKDDRFLLILTNN
;
A
#
# COMPACT_ATOMS: atom_id res chain seq x y z
N MET A 1 -9.01 5.18 14.76
CA MET A 1 -7.72 5.51 14.11
C MET A 1 -7.07 6.69 14.81
N LYS A 2 -5.80 6.59 15.16
CA LYS A 2 -4.99 7.69 15.72
C LYS A 2 -4.13 8.33 14.64
N VAL A 3 -3.95 9.64 14.70
CA VAL A 3 -3.09 10.38 13.77
C VAL A 3 -1.80 10.74 14.47
N LEU A 4 -0.67 10.42 13.85
CA LEU A 4 0.67 10.72 14.33
C LEU A 4 1.44 11.48 13.25
N ARG A 5 2.35 12.37 13.68
CA ARG A 5 3.28 13.05 12.78
C ARG A 5 4.65 12.38 12.83
N GLY A 6 5.26 12.15 11.66
CA GLY A 6 6.59 11.57 11.57
C GLY A 6 6.78 10.66 10.36
N SER A 7 7.70 9.71 10.50
CA SER A 7 8.03 8.74 9.45
C SER A 7 7.34 7.41 9.69
N LEU A 8 6.88 6.74 8.63
CA LEU A 8 6.40 5.35 8.71
C LEU A 8 7.49 4.38 9.20
N TRP A 9 8.76 4.79 9.09
CA TRP A 9 9.95 4.04 9.49
C TRP A 9 10.52 4.47 10.83
N ASP A 10 9.76 5.24 11.62
CA ASP A 10 10.15 5.62 12.98
C ASP A 10 10.34 4.36 13.87
N PRO A 11 11.43 4.25 14.65
CA PRO A 11 11.68 3.10 15.53
C PRO A 11 10.54 2.79 16.50
N ARG A 12 9.75 3.79 16.90
CA ARG A 12 8.57 3.61 17.77
C ARG A 12 7.47 2.79 17.10
N LEU A 13 7.51 2.62 15.78
CA LEU A 13 6.58 1.84 14.98
C LEU A 13 7.14 0.46 14.58
N ASN A 14 8.27 0.02 15.17
CA ASN A 14 8.88 -1.27 14.83
C ASN A 14 7.97 -2.48 15.13
N ASN A 15 7.07 -2.38 16.11
CA ASN A 15 6.08 -3.41 16.43
C ASN A 15 4.77 -3.28 15.63
N CYS A 16 4.68 -2.32 14.71
CA CYS A 16 3.51 -2.12 13.85
C CYS A 16 3.73 -2.77 12.48
N VAL A 17 2.66 -3.36 11.94
CA VAL A 17 2.59 -3.71 10.52
C VAL A 17 2.48 -2.43 9.70
N LYS A 18 3.30 -2.28 8.67
CA LYS A 18 3.39 -1.06 7.87
C LYS A 18 2.69 -1.25 6.54
N VAL A 19 1.76 -0.35 6.22
CA VAL A 19 1.04 -0.33 4.94
C VAL A 19 1.92 0.30 3.87
N VAL A 20 2.15 -0.44 2.79
CA VAL A 20 2.92 0.02 1.63
C VAL A 20 1.97 0.16 0.44
N PRO A 21 1.64 1.40 0.01
CA PRO A 21 0.84 1.61 -1.20
C PRO A 21 1.59 1.14 -2.45
N THR A 22 0.97 0.31 -3.26
CA THR A 22 1.58 -0.31 -4.44
C THR A 22 0.76 -0.12 -5.71
N ASN A 23 1.40 -0.35 -6.86
CA ASN A 23 0.71 -0.66 -8.11
C ASN A 23 0.67 -2.17 -8.31
N LEU A 24 -0.19 -2.63 -9.22
CA LEU A 24 -0.40 -4.05 -9.51
C LEU A 24 0.45 -4.58 -10.67
N GLY A 25 1.41 -3.80 -11.16
CA GLY A 25 2.23 -4.13 -12.31
C GLY A 25 3.46 -4.98 -12.00
N TRP A 26 4.14 -5.44 -13.05
CA TRP A 26 5.44 -6.09 -12.96
C TRP A 26 6.28 -5.80 -14.22
N LYS A 27 7.60 -5.83 -14.08
CA LYS A 27 8.58 -5.71 -15.17
C LYS A 27 8.74 -7.05 -15.91
N SER A 28 9.49 -7.05 -17.02
CA SER A 28 9.84 -8.26 -17.77
C SER A 28 10.54 -9.33 -16.92
N ASN A 29 11.35 -8.91 -15.94
CA ASN A 29 12.01 -9.79 -14.97
C ASN A 29 11.08 -10.25 -13.81
N GLY A 30 9.79 -9.93 -13.85
CA GLY A 30 8.80 -10.35 -12.87
C GLY A 30 8.70 -9.47 -11.62
N GLU A 31 9.57 -8.48 -11.44
CA GLU A 31 9.54 -7.62 -10.25
C GLU A 31 8.47 -6.51 -10.35
N ASN A 32 7.81 -6.18 -9.23
CA ASN A 32 6.93 -5.02 -9.14
C ASN A 32 7.73 -3.70 -9.23
N VAL A 33 7.12 -2.67 -9.82
CA VAL A 33 7.75 -1.36 -9.94
C VAL A 33 7.55 -0.54 -8.66
N MET A 34 8.61 -0.44 -7.85
CA MET A 34 8.58 0.28 -6.55
C MET A 34 9.62 1.42 -6.49
N GLY A 35 9.57 2.35 -7.45
CA GLY A 35 10.64 3.34 -7.64
C GLY A 35 10.54 4.65 -6.84
N ARG A 36 9.44 4.92 -6.12
CA ARG A 36 9.24 6.19 -5.37
C ARG A 36 8.48 6.00 -4.06
N GLY A 37 8.61 6.99 -3.16
CA GLY A 37 7.85 7.08 -1.91
C GLY A 37 8.05 5.89 -0.97
N VAL A 38 6.99 5.54 -0.23
CA VAL A 38 7.01 4.43 0.74
C VAL A 38 7.38 3.09 0.09
N ALA A 39 6.94 2.83 -1.15
CA ALA A 39 7.29 1.60 -1.86
C ALA A 39 8.81 1.48 -2.12
N LYS A 40 9.47 2.58 -2.52
CA LYS A 40 10.93 2.61 -2.68
C LYS A 40 11.65 2.34 -1.36
N GLN A 41 11.25 3.07 -0.32
CA GLN A 41 11.80 2.92 1.02
C GLN A 41 11.63 1.49 1.55
N ALA A 42 10.52 0.84 1.25
CA ALA A 42 10.29 -0.56 1.58
C ALA A 42 11.26 -1.48 0.82
N THR A 43 11.48 -1.29 -0.49
CA THR A 43 12.45 -2.13 -1.22
C THR A 43 13.91 -1.92 -0.78
N GLU A 44 14.26 -0.71 -0.33
CA GLU A 44 15.60 -0.42 0.21
C GLU A 44 15.83 -1.14 1.55
N LYS A 45 14.77 -1.37 2.33
CA LYS A 45 14.82 -2.04 3.65
C LYS A 45 14.58 -3.55 3.59
N TYR A 46 13.82 -4.03 2.61
CA TYR A 46 13.38 -5.42 2.51
C TYR A 46 13.85 -6.02 1.18
N GLN A 47 15.00 -6.70 1.24
CA GLN A 47 15.54 -7.42 0.10
C GLN A 47 14.50 -8.39 -0.48
N MET A 48 14.46 -8.50 -1.81
CA MET A 48 13.53 -9.35 -2.58
C MET A 48 12.04 -8.95 -2.55
N LEU A 49 11.64 -7.88 -1.85
CA LEU A 49 10.23 -7.46 -1.78
C LEU A 49 9.61 -7.23 -3.16
N SER A 50 10.33 -6.52 -4.04
CA SER A 50 9.89 -6.21 -5.41
C SER A 50 9.63 -7.49 -6.22
N SER A 51 10.56 -8.43 -6.18
CA SER A 51 10.44 -9.74 -6.85
C SER A 51 9.27 -10.53 -6.28
N TRP A 52 9.24 -10.73 -4.97
CA TRP A 52 8.20 -11.50 -4.28
C TRP A 52 6.78 -10.98 -4.54
N TYR A 53 6.61 -9.66 -4.57
CA TYR A 53 5.30 -9.04 -4.80
C TYR A 53 4.93 -9.03 -6.29
N GLY A 54 5.89 -8.80 -7.18
CA GLY A 54 5.66 -8.82 -8.62
C GLY A 54 5.17 -10.18 -9.13
N TRP A 55 5.76 -11.27 -8.64
CA TRP A 55 5.29 -12.63 -8.94
C TRP A 55 3.85 -12.89 -8.50
N ARG A 56 3.42 -12.33 -7.36
CA ARG A 56 2.02 -12.43 -6.91
C ARG A 56 1.07 -11.63 -7.78
N CYS A 57 1.46 -10.41 -8.14
CA CYS A 57 0.68 -9.57 -9.05
C CYS A 57 0.47 -10.29 -10.39
N LYS A 58 1.54 -10.88 -10.93
CA LYS A 58 1.48 -11.66 -12.17
C LYS A 58 0.58 -12.89 -12.05
N ALA A 59 0.69 -13.65 -10.96
CA ALA A 59 -0.14 -14.84 -10.74
C ALA A 59 -1.64 -14.50 -10.56
N MET A 60 -1.96 -13.28 -10.14
CA MET A 60 -3.34 -12.80 -9.96
C MET A 60 -3.86 -11.96 -11.11
N ALA A 61 -3.11 -11.82 -12.22
CA ALA A 61 -3.47 -10.99 -13.37
C ALA A 61 -4.89 -11.25 -13.88
N ASP A 62 -5.30 -12.52 -13.89
CA ASP A 62 -6.60 -12.96 -14.41
C ASP A 62 -7.68 -13.11 -13.32
N ASN A 63 -7.37 -12.74 -12.07
CA ASN A 63 -8.24 -12.84 -10.91
C ASN A 63 -8.55 -11.46 -10.29
N GLU A 64 -9.16 -11.44 -9.11
CA GLU A 64 -9.34 -10.23 -8.31
C GLU A 64 -7.99 -9.67 -7.83
N LEU A 65 -7.46 -8.72 -8.61
CA LEU A 65 -6.19 -8.04 -8.39
C LEU A 65 -6.13 -7.15 -7.13
N THR A 66 -7.15 -7.17 -6.28
CA THR A 66 -7.23 -6.31 -5.09
C THR A 66 -6.74 -6.98 -3.82
N ARG A 67 -6.30 -8.25 -3.87
CA ARG A 67 -5.89 -9.01 -2.69
C ARG A 67 -4.71 -8.36 -1.96
N LEU A 68 -4.87 -8.18 -0.64
CA LEU A 68 -3.76 -7.80 0.23
C LEU A 68 -2.78 -8.95 0.44
N TYR A 69 -1.50 -8.61 0.50
CA TYR A 69 -0.43 -9.56 0.79
C TYR A 69 0.41 -9.07 1.95
N ARG A 70 0.71 -9.98 2.89
CA ARG A 70 1.65 -9.71 3.99
C ARG A 70 3.04 -10.20 3.63
N TYR A 71 4.05 -9.34 3.79
CA TYR A 71 5.46 -9.69 3.71
C TYR A 71 6.16 -9.27 4.99
N ARG A 72 6.42 -10.21 5.90
CA ARG A 72 6.96 -9.92 7.24
C ARG A 72 6.04 -8.93 7.99
N ASP A 73 6.57 -7.77 8.38
CA ASP A 73 5.84 -6.67 9.01
C ASP A 73 5.31 -5.63 8.00
N LEU A 74 5.24 -5.96 6.71
CA LEU A 74 4.61 -5.13 5.68
C LEU A 74 3.29 -5.72 5.23
N VAL A 75 2.33 -4.85 4.88
CA VAL A 75 1.16 -5.22 4.07
C VAL A 75 1.16 -4.39 2.79
N LEU A 76 1.12 -5.07 1.65
CA LEU A 76 1.12 -4.46 0.33
C LEU A 76 -0.33 -4.08 0.00
N PHE A 77 -0.53 -2.81 -0.29
CA PHE A 77 -1.83 -2.16 -0.38
C PHE A 77 -2.03 -1.57 -1.79
N PRO A 78 -2.71 -2.29 -2.69
CA PRO A 78 -2.94 -1.83 -4.05
C PRO A 78 -3.71 -0.51 -4.09
N VAL A 79 -3.14 0.50 -4.74
CA VAL A 79 -3.81 1.78 -5.01
C VAL A 79 -3.83 2.16 -6.48
N LYS A 80 -2.93 1.59 -7.29
CA LYS A 80 -2.88 1.82 -8.74
C LYS A 80 -3.24 0.55 -9.50
N PRO A 81 -4.17 0.62 -10.47
CA PRO A 81 -4.65 -0.55 -11.19
C PRO A 81 -3.56 -1.17 -12.06
N LEU A 82 -3.76 -2.44 -12.45
CA LEU A 82 -2.94 -3.10 -13.45
C LEU A 82 -3.27 -2.54 -14.83
N ASP A 83 -2.26 -2.10 -15.55
CA ASP A 83 -2.35 -1.93 -16.99
C ASP A 83 -2.14 -3.30 -17.66
N ARG A 84 -3.21 -3.89 -18.19
CA ARG A 84 -3.17 -5.25 -18.75
C ARG A 84 -2.34 -5.35 -20.03
N LEU A 85 -2.27 -4.26 -20.81
CA LEU A 85 -1.49 -4.22 -22.05
C LEU A 85 -0.02 -3.94 -21.75
N MET A 86 0.24 -3.09 -20.75
CA MET A 86 1.59 -2.71 -20.34
C MET A 86 1.78 -2.87 -18.82
N PRO A 87 1.87 -4.10 -18.26
CA PRO A 87 1.97 -4.30 -16.82
C PRO A 87 3.09 -3.50 -16.13
N HIS A 88 4.24 -3.36 -16.80
CA HIS A 88 5.39 -2.59 -16.33
C HIS A 88 5.14 -1.07 -16.24
N MET A 89 4.04 -0.58 -16.81
CA MET A 89 3.61 0.82 -16.79
C MET A 89 2.47 1.10 -15.81
N SER A 90 1.94 0.09 -15.11
CA SER A 90 0.87 0.24 -14.11
C SER A 90 1.15 1.32 -13.06
N TRP A 91 2.43 1.56 -12.73
CA TRP A 91 2.84 2.62 -11.80
C TRP A 91 2.56 4.05 -12.30
N ARG A 92 2.43 4.25 -13.63
CA ARG A 92 2.10 5.54 -14.24
C ARG A 92 0.61 5.88 -14.14
N GLN A 93 -0.24 4.88 -13.94
CA GLN A 93 -1.67 5.09 -13.74
C GLN A 93 -1.91 5.96 -12.48
N PRO A 94 -2.95 6.81 -12.48
CA PRO A 94 -3.38 7.47 -11.26
C PRO A 94 -3.81 6.43 -10.22
N ALA A 95 -3.71 6.77 -8.95
CA ALA A 95 -4.33 5.93 -7.92
C ALA A 95 -5.86 6.01 -8.04
N SER A 96 -6.55 4.93 -7.70
CA SER A 96 -8.00 4.81 -7.77
C SER A 96 -8.60 4.84 -6.36
N LEU A 97 -9.60 5.70 -6.15
CA LEU A 97 -10.37 5.73 -4.90
C LEU A 97 -11.09 4.40 -4.64
N GLU A 98 -11.57 3.73 -5.70
CA GLU A 98 -12.19 2.41 -5.61
C GLU A 98 -11.20 1.37 -5.09
N LEU A 99 -9.97 1.36 -5.61
CA LEU A 99 -8.90 0.46 -5.12
C LEU A 99 -8.51 0.79 -3.69
N VAL A 100 -8.49 2.08 -3.33
CA VAL A 100 -8.25 2.51 -1.95
C VAL A 100 -9.34 1.93 -1.04
N GLU A 101 -10.63 2.13 -1.35
CA GLU A 101 -11.73 1.63 -0.52
C GLU A 101 -11.73 0.10 -0.41
N LYS A 102 -11.57 -0.62 -1.52
CA LYS A 102 -11.46 -2.09 -1.52
C LYS A 102 -10.28 -2.59 -0.68
N SER A 103 -9.12 -1.94 -0.78
CA SER A 103 -7.95 -2.31 0.01
C SER A 103 -8.12 -1.94 1.48
N THR A 104 -8.79 -0.83 1.82
CA THR A 104 -9.08 -0.43 3.20
C THR A 104 -10.04 -1.41 3.87
N ILE A 105 -11.10 -1.83 3.18
CA ILE A 105 -12.04 -2.84 3.68
C ILE A 105 -11.31 -4.15 3.98
N GLN A 106 -10.47 -4.62 3.06
CA GLN A 106 -9.65 -5.81 3.29
C GLN A 106 -8.67 -5.62 4.43
N LEU A 107 -8.04 -4.45 4.58
CA LEU A 107 -7.08 -4.18 5.65
C LEU A 107 -7.75 -4.30 7.02
N ALA A 108 -8.99 -3.82 7.15
CA ALA A 108 -9.76 -3.88 8.38
C ALA A 108 -9.96 -5.34 8.85
N SER A 109 -10.28 -6.26 7.94
CA SER A 109 -10.51 -7.68 8.24
C SER A 109 -9.24 -8.53 8.28
N PHE A 110 -8.27 -8.25 7.39
CA PHE A 110 -7.08 -9.07 7.20
C PHE A 110 -6.08 -9.01 8.37
N MET A 111 -6.05 -7.89 9.10
CA MET A 111 -5.02 -7.62 10.10
C MET A 111 -5.34 -8.12 11.51
N GLY A 112 -6.51 -8.71 11.76
CA GLY A 112 -6.89 -9.20 13.10
C GLY A 112 -6.71 -8.15 14.19
N MET A 113 -5.85 -8.42 15.18
CA MET A 113 -5.53 -7.51 16.29
C MET A 113 -4.18 -6.76 16.13
N ASP A 114 -3.53 -6.87 14.97
CA ASP A 114 -2.26 -6.18 14.73
C ASP A 114 -2.41 -4.66 14.84
N LYS A 115 -1.39 -4.01 15.41
CA LYS A 115 -1.19 -2.56 15.27
C LYS A 115 -0.68 -2.27 13.87
N VAL A 116 -1.31 -1.33 13.18
CA VAL A 116 -1.07 -1.05 11.77
C VAL A 116 -0.74 0.43 11.61
N ALA A 117 0.44 0.72 11.07
CA ALA A 117 0.83 2.07 10.68
C ALA A 117 0.64 2.24 9.18
N LEU A 118 -0.01 3.31 8.76
CA LEU A 118 -0.28 3.58 7.34
C LEU A 118 -0.05 5.05 6.99
N PRO A 119 0.46 5.35 5.78
CA PRO A 119 0.49 6.72 5.27
C PRO A 119 -0.90 7.11 4.72
N LEU A 120 -1.03 8.34 4.22
CA LEU A 120 -2.14 8.71 3.31
C LEU A 120 -2.00 7.94 1.99
N VAL A 121 -2.63 6.77 1.92
CA VAL A 121 -2.57 5.86 0.76
C VAL A 121 -3.14 6.51 -0.50
N GLY A 122 -2.53 6.24 -1.65
CA GLY A 122 -2.96 6.82 -2.94
C GLY A 122 -2.72 8.33 -3.12
N CYS A 123 -2.32 9.05 -2.06
CA CYS A 123 -1.93 10.46 -2.14
C CYS A 123 -0.49 10.65 -2.64
N GLY A 124 -0.04 11.90 -2.84
CA GLY A 124 1.31 12.23 -3.28
C GLY A 124 1.60 11.72 -4.71
N ASN A 125 2.47 10.72 -4.86
CA ASN A 125 2.76 10.11 -6.17
C ASN A 125 1.55 9.37 -6.80
N GLY A 126 0.50 9.10 -6.03
CA GLY A 126 -0.77 8.57 -6.54
C GLY A 126 -1.77 9.65 -6.98
N ARG A 127 -1.53 10.91 -6.61
CA ARG A 127 -2.29 12.12 -6.98
C ARG A 127 -3.75 12.19 -6.50
N LEU A 128 -4.18 11.31 -5.60
CA LEU A 128 -5.48 11.50 -4.93
C LEU A 128 -5.40 12.66 -3.93
N ASP A 129 -6.52 13.34 -3.74
CA ASP A 129 -6.70 14.35 -2.71
C ASP A 129 -6.91 13.66 -1.35
N SER A 130 -6.25 14.16 -0.30
CA SER A 130 -6.42 13.62 1.04
C SER A 130 -7.84 13.80 1.57
N ARG A 131 -8.58 14.82 1.08
CA ARG A 131 -9.99 15.06 1.42
C ARG A 131 -10.92 13.95 0.95
N ASP A 132 -10.55 13.24 -0.12
CA ASP A 132 -11.33 12.11 -0.63
C ASP A 132 -10.90 10.78 0.03
N VAL A 133 -9.60 10.65 0.34
CA VAL A 133 -9.04 9.42 0.93
C VAL A 133 -9.35 9.30 2.42
N LEU A 134 -9.27 10.39 3.18
CA LEU A 134 -9.46 10.38 4.64
C LEU A 134 -10.84 9.83 5.06
N PRO A 135 -11.97 10.23 4.44
CA PRO A 135 -13.27 9.67 4.76
C PRO A 135 -13.33 8.15 4.58
N ILE A 136 -12.71 7.60 3.53
CA ILE A 136 -12.65 6.14 3.28
C ILE A 136 -11.89 5.45 4.42
N LEU A 137 -10.71 5.95 4.78
CA LEU A 137 -9.91 5.38 5.87
C LEU A 137 -10.67 5.42 7.19
N GLN A 138 -11.29 6.56 7.53
CA GLN A 138 -12.04 6.73 8.79
C GLN A 138 -13.30 5.86 8.85
N LYS A 139 -13.99 5.69 7.71
CA LYS A 139 -15.20 4.85 7.61
C LYS A 139 -14.92 3.40 7.97
N HIS A 140 -13.75 2.87 7.58
CA HIS A 140 -13.44 1.45 7.69
C HIS A 140 -12.41 1.09 8.78
N LEU A 141 -11.49 2.01 9.13
CA LEU A 141 -10.42 1.78 10.11
C LEU A 141 -10.75 2.45 11.45
N LYS A 142 -11.80 1.97 12.12
CA LYS A 142 -12.37 2.65 13.30
C LYS A 142 -11.53 2.51 14.58
N ASP A 143 -10.74 1.45 14.68
CA ASP A 143 -9.97 1.09 15.88
C ASP A 143 -8.69 1.96 16.05
N ASP A 144 -8.26 2.16 17.29
CA ASP A 144 -7.01 2.80 17.71
C ASP A 144 -5.75 2.00 17.36
N ARG A 145 -5.88 0.72 17.01
CA ARG A 145 -4.77 -0.07 16.44
C ARG A 145 -4.30 0.44 15.09
N PHE A 146 -5.11 1.25 14.38
CA PHE A 146 -4.73 1.90 13.13
C PHE A 146 -4.13 3.28 13.40
N LEU A 147 -2.90 3.49 12.95
CA LEU A 147 -2.10 4.69 13.14
C LEU A 147 -1.84 5.35 11.77
N LEU A 148 -2.56 6.45 11.48
CA LEU A 148 -2.29 7.26 10.31
C LEU A 148 -1.05 8.11 10.55
N ILE A 149 -0.01 7.91 9.75
CA ILE A 149 1.27 8.61 9.85
C ILE A 149 1.30 9.71 8.78
N LEU A 150 1.30 10.96 9.23
CA LEU A 150 1.46 12.15 8.38
C LEU A 150 2.93 12.58 8.41
N THR A 151 3.59 12.58 7.25
CA THR A 151 4.95 13.11 7.14
C THR A 151 4.95 14.61 7.38
N ASN A 152 5.98 15.08 8.09
CA ASN A 152 6.27 16.51 8.15
C ASN A 152 6.83 16.90 6.78
N ASN A 153 6.08 17.71 6.03
CA ASN A 153 6.59 18.35 4.82
C ASN A 153 7.54 19.47 5.20
#